data_AF-W7SSN6-F1
#
_entry.id   AF-W7SSN6-F1
#
_cell.length_a   1.000
_cell.length_b   1.000
_cell.length_c   1.000
_cell.angle_alpha   90.00
_cell.angle_beta   90.00
_cell.angle_gamma   90.00
#
_symmetry.space_group_name_H-M   'P 1'
#
loop_
_entity.id
_entity.type
_entity.pdbx_description
1 polymer ?
#
loop_
_entity_poly.entity_id
_entity_poly.type
_entity_poly.pdbx_seq_one_letter_code
_entity_poly.pdbx_strand_id
1 'polypeptide(L)'
;MDPTPALMPLLMNAKPLKDILKVNPERWNALAERLATTYPIVPKKDMVYTLCTVYYAFERTPLIVPATAAGALTKDVVDFLHVFMTANGQWDHLNRQPWFTSREYVIGIDVNFYPNRAQQQYKLTPQFHKDTGGNNIFVNLLFDNKNPIEATEWFVDVEEPGDLRRKWQDQLLPEEHRKELTNLRAYLRSHRVDQQSLLMVEGGVLDGENICVSWVDDLVWHATPSVNERITYSAAIAKADYDAANKAASVLAEWLETHEHLDYYNDFAYLTYKSASSSVDIHLVELMGTIADDPTTRLVEWLAEAKKRPQDVDCDLAVNAWMALYAKDRATFDQDVAKRERASWRMTGAVSEANAADPRLKADPAYGKSPNIMEPPVGLSTLRRTNSAGSEMTRQRLKEVAALNAKVPRRFIRTWVRVLPSTSAEVKGSGFKF
;
A
#
# COMPACT_ATOMS: atom_id res chain seq x y z
N MET A 1 -3.12 -5.16 32.16
CA MET A 1 -2.66 -5.51 30.81
C MET A 1 -3.71 -4.97 29.88
N ASP A 2 -3.36 -4.01 29.04
CA ASP A 2 -4.30 -3.49 28.05
C ASP A 2 -4.65 -4.61 27.07
N PRO A 3 -5.93 -4.81 26.73
CA PRO A 3 -6.32 -5.87 25.81
C PRO A 3 -5.69 -5.59 24.44
N THR A 4 -4.97 -6.57 23.89
CA THR A 4 -4.43 -6.51 22.53
C THR A 4 -5.58 -6.23 21.54
N PRO A 5 -5.46 -5.22 20.66
CA PRO A 5 -6.50 -4.93 19.66
C PRO A 5 -6.76 -6.14 18.75
N ALA A 6 -8.01 -6.36 18.36
CA ALA A 6 -8.42 -7.57 17.64
C ALA A 6 -7.80 -7.70 16.24
N LEU A 7 -7.43 -6.59 15.59
CA LEU A 7 -6.69 -6.60 14.32
C LEU A 7 -5.19 -6.91 14.47
N MET A 8 -4.60 -6.82 15.67
CA MET A 8 -3.15 -6.99 15.86
C MET A 8 -2.62 -8.34 15.33
N PRO A 9 -3.27 -9.50 15.57
CA PRO A 9 -2.81 -10.78 15.01
C PRO A 9 -2.91 -10.87 13.48
N LEU A 10 -3.66 -9.97 12.85
CA LEU A 10 -3.93 -9.94 11.41
C LEU A 10 -3.15 -8.85 10.68
N LEU A 11 -2.42 -7.99 11.42
CA LEU A 11 -1.76 -6.80 10.90
C LEU A 11 -0.87 -7.11 9.68
N MET A 12 0.03 -8.08 9.83
CA MET A 12 0.88 -8.58 8.77
C MET A 12 1.26 -10.03 9.05
N ASN A 13 1.13 -10.88 8.05
CA ASN A 13 1.47 -12.29 8.10
C ASN A 13 2.20 -12.69 6.81
N ALA A 14 3.45 -13.11 6.94
CA ALA A 14 4.27 -13.61 5.83
C ALA A 14 4.89 -14.95 6.21
N LYS A 15 4.26 -16.07 5.85
CA LYS A 15 4.72 -17.41 6.22
C LYS A 15 4.26 -18.49 5.22
N PRO A 16 4.87 -19.68 5.20
CA PRO A 16 4.38 -20.82 4.43
C PRO A 16 2.89 -21.14 4.69
N LEU A 17 2.13 -21.44 3.64
CA LEU A 17 0.70 -21.76 3.77
C LEU A 17 0.44 -22.94 4.69
N LYS A 18 1.35 -23.92 4.77
CA LYS A 18 1.26 -25.06 5.69
C LYS A 18 1.24 -24.66 7.17
N ASP A 19 1.78 -23.48 7.51
CA ASP A 19 1.81 -22.97 8.88
C ASP A 19 0.52 -22.20 9.22
N ILE A 20 -0.34 -21.96 8.22
CA ILE A 20 -1.67 -21.37 8.36
C ILE A 20 -2.73 -22.48 8.25
N LEU A 21 -2.68 -23.23 7.14
CA LEU A 21 -3.57 -24.34 6.83
C LEU A 21 -3.16 -25.56 7.66
N LYS A 22 -3.74 -25.69 8.86
CA LYS A 22 -3.57 -26.86 9.72
C LYS A 22 -4.06 -28.17 9.08
N VAL A 23 -4.88 -28.08 8.02
CA VAL A 23 -5.50 -29.21 7.33
C VAL A 23 -5.34 -29.03 5.82
N ASN A 24 -4.88 -30.09 5.16
CA ASN A 24 -4.78 -30.27 3.71
C ASN A 24 -4.05 -29.14 2.93
N PRO A 25 -2.81 -28.76 3.30
CA PRO A 25 -2.04 -27.77 2.56
C PRO A 25 -1.80 -28.17 1.09
N GLU A 26 -1.82 -29.47 0.76
CA GLU A 26 -1.71 -30.00 -0.60
C GLU A 26 -2.88 -29.60 -1.52
N ARG A 27 -4.04 -29.24 -0.96
CA ARG A 27 -5.17 -28.72 -1.74
C ARG A 27 -4.78 -27.47 -2.53
N TRP A 28 -3.91 -26.63 -1.96
CA TRP A 28 -3.39 -25.46 -2.65
C TRP A 28 -2.55 -25.84 -3.87
N ASN A 29 -1.66 -26.84 -3.74
CA ASN A 29 -0.82 -27.30 -4.85
C ASN A 29 -1.68 -27.73 -6.05
N ALA A 30 -2.68 -28.57 -5.81
CA ALA A 30 -3.58 -29.05 -6.86
C ALA A 30 -4.39 -27.91 -7.50
N LEU A 31 -4.84 -26.94 -6.70
CA LEU A 31 -5.56 -25.78 -7.21
C LEU A 31 -4.65 -24.86 -8.04
N ALA A 32 -3.45 -24.57 -7.56
CA ALA A 32 -2.46 -23.73 -8.25
C ALA A 32 -2.04 -24.33 -9.60
N GLU A 33 -1.84 -25.65 -9.66
CA GLU A 33 -1.55 -26.35 -10.91
C GLU A 33 -2.70 -26.20 -11.91
N ARG A 34 -3.94 -26.45 -11.48
CA ARG A 34 -5.13 -26.27 -12.34
C ARG A 34 -5.27 -24.83 -12.83
N LEU A 35 -5.00 -23.84 -11.96
CA LEU A 35 -4.99 -22.43 -12.34
C LEU A 35 -3.94 -22.14 -13.40
N ALA A 36 -2.71 -22.62 -13.22
CA ALA A 36 -1.65 -22.44 -14.20
C ALA A 36 -1.94 -23.11 -15.55
N THR A 37 -2.59 -24.28 -15.56
CA THR A 37 -3.02 -24.95 -16.80
C THR A 37 -4.15 -24.19 -17.49
N THR A 38 -5.12 -23.68 -16.73
CA THR A 38 -6.30 -22.99 -17.28
C THR A 38 -5.95 -21.58 -17.77
N TYR A 39 -5.02 -20.92 -17.08
CA TYR A 39 -4.63 -19.54 -17.31
C TYR A 39 -3.13 -19.46 -17.59
N PRO A 40 -2.67 -19.94 -18.76
CA PRO A 40 -1.26 -20.01 -19.07
C PRO A 40 -0.65 -18.62 -19.26
N ILE A 41 0.66 -18.56 -19.08
CA ILE A 41 1.43 -17.32 -19.30
C ILE A 41 1.40 -16.97 -20.78
N VAL A 42 0.96 -15.75 -21.10
CA VAL A 42 1.06 -15.18 -22.43
C VAL A 42 2.28 -14.26 -22.47
N PRO A 43 3.29 -14.52 -23.33
CA PRO A 43 4.47 -13.67 -23.41
C PRO A 43 4.13 -12.20 -23.71
N LYS A 44 4.88 -11.27 -23.08
CA LYS A 44 4.83 -9.81 -23.30
C LYS A 44 3.56 -9.09 -22.82
N LYS A 45 2.74 -9.71 -21.98
CA LYS A 45 1.65 -9.02 -21.26
C LYS A 45 1.77 -9.28 -19.77
N ASP A 46 1.74 -8.22 -18.97
CA ASP A 46 1.46 -8.33 -17.54
C ASP A 46 -0.01 -8.73 -17.40
N MET A 47 -0.23 -10.04 -17.32
CA MET A 47 -1.57 -10.60 -17.33
C MET A 47 -2.09 -10.70 -15.90
N VAL A 48 -3.29 -10.19 -15.69
CA VAL A 48 -4.07 -10.41 -14.48
C VAL A 48 -5.40 -10.99 -14.92
N TYR A 49 -5.74 -12.16 -14.41
CA TYR A 49 -7.05 -12.76 -14.64
C TYR A 49 -7.93 -12.49 -13.44
N THR A 50 -8.93 -11.63 -13.61
CA THR A 50 -10.03 -11.57 -12.64
C THR A 50 -10.81 -12.87 -12.76
N LEU A 51 -10.91 -13.61 -11.65
CA LEU A 51 -11.58 -14.91 -11.60
C LEU A 51 -13.05 -14.73 -11.23
N CYS A 52 -13.31 -14.03 -10.13
CA CYS A 52 -14.66 -13.76 -9.65
C CYS A 52 -14.64 -12.63 -8.61
N THR A 53 -15.83 -12.10 -8.33
CA THR A 53 -16.13 -11.39 -7.09
C THR A 53 -17.12 -12.23 -6.29
N VAL A 54 -16.85 -12.41 -5.00
CA VAL A 54 -17.76 -13.13 -4.09
C VAL A 54 -18.34 -12.16 -3.08
N TYR A 55 -19.66 -12.17 -2.92
CA TYR A 55 -20.37 -11.36 -1.96
C TYR A 55 -20.85 -12.23 -0.79
N TYR A 56 -20.48 -11.84 0.42
CA TYR A 56 -20.88 -12.47 1.68
C TYR A 56 -21.70 -11.51 2.52
N ALA A 57 -22.88 -11.94 2.96
CA ALA A 57 -23.62 -11.32 4.04
C ALA A 57 -23.75 -12.29 5.20
N PHE A 58 -23.86 -11.76 6.42
CA PHE A 58 -23.93 -12.57 7.62
C PHE A 58 -25.09 -13.58 7.59
N GLU A 59 -24.76 -14.87 7.79
CA GLU A 59 -25.67 -16.02 7.73
C GLU A 59 -26.42 -16.19 6.40
N ARG A 60 -25.84 -15.73 5.29
CA ARG A 60 -26.37 -15.94 3.93
C ARG A 60 -25.42 -16.79 3.10
N THR A 61 -25.99 -17.52 2.14
CA THR A 61 -25.21 -18.20 1.11
C THR A 61 -24.46 -17.16 0.28
N PRO A 62 -23.13 -17.32 0.06
CA PRO A 62 -22.38 -16.38 -0.74
C PRO A 62 -22.87 -16.38 -2.19
N LEU A 63 -22.91 -15.19 -2.79
CA LEU A 63 -23.10 -15.05 -4.24
C LEU A 63 -21.74 -14.97 -4.90
N ILE A 64 -21.52 -15.88 -5.85
CA ILE A 64 -20.31 -15.86 -6.67
C ILE A 64 -20.66 -15.26 -8.03
N VAL A 65 -20.06 -14.12 -8.36
CA VAL A 65 -20.15 -13.49 -9.67
C VAL A 65 -18.88 -13.81 -10.44
N PRO A 66 -18.89 -14.85 -11.31
CA PRO A 66 -17.71 -15.20 -12.08
C PRO A 66 -17.37 -14.11 -13.09
N ALA A 67 -16.08 -13.86 -13.31
CA ALA A 67 -15.66 -13.14 -14.49
C ALA A 67 -15.99 -13.97 -15.73
N THR A 68 -16.30 -13.31 -16.84
CA THR A 68 -16.80 -13.90 -18.10
C THR A 68 -15.92 -15.02 -18.68
N ALA A 69 -14.65 -15.13 -18.27
CA ALA A 69 -13.70 -16.13 -18.76
C ALA A 69 -13.34 -17.25 -17.75
N ALA A 70 -13.87 -17.25 -16.51
CA ALA A 70 -13.26 -17.98 -15.39
C ALA A 70 -14.03 -19.17 -14.78
N GLY A 71 -15.15 -19.57 -15.41
CA GLY A 71 -16.18 -20.41 -14.77
C GLY A 71 -15.72 -21.75 -14.19
N ALA A 72 -14.75 -22.44 -14.80
CA ALA A 72 -14.44 -23.83 -14.45
C ALA A 72 -13.76 -24.03 -13.07
N LEU A 73 -13.01 -23.03 -12.58
CA LEU A 73 -12.26 -23.13 -11.32
C LEU A 73 -12.80 -22.23 -10.20
N THR A 74 -13.80 -21.40 -10.52
CA THR A 74 -14.29 -20.37 -9.62
C THR A 74 -14.72 -20.95 -8.27
N LYS A 75 -15.56 -22.00 -8.26
CA LYS A 75 -16.02 -22.62 -7.01
C LYS A 75 -14.88 -23.16 -6.15
N ASP A 76 -13.92 -23.84 -6.76
CA ASP A 76 -12.80 -24.45 -6.03
C ASP A 76 -11.89 -23.40 -5.39
N VAL A 77 -11.67 -22.28 -6.08
CA VAL A 77 -10.94 -21.12 -5.54
C VAL A 77 -11.69 -20.51 -4.37
N VAL A 78 -12.99 -20.27 -4.51
CA VAL A 78 -13.81 -19.69 -3.44
C VAL A 78 -13.85 -20.59 -2.20
N ASP A 79 -14.06 -21.89 -2.39
CA ASP A 79 -14.06 -22.86 -1.29
C ASP A 79 -12.69 -22.93 -0.60
N PHE A 80 -11.60 -22.83 -1.34
CA PHE A 80 -10.25 -22.80 -0.76
C PHE A 80 -10.00 -21.50 0.01
N LEU A 81 -10.35 -20.34 -0.56
CA LEU A 81 -10.20 -19.05 0.09
C LEU A 81 -10.99 -18.97 1.40
N HIS A 82 -12.19 -19.57 1.46
CA HIS A 82 -12.95 -19.65 2.70
C HIS A 82 -12.18 -20.40 3.80
N VAL A 83 -11.63 -21.58 3.48
CA VAL A 83 -10.81 -22.36 4.43
C VAL A 83 -9.57 -21.56 4.86
N PHE A 84 -8.87 -20.94 3.91
CA PHE A 84 -7.70 -20.12 4.19
C PHE A 84 -8.02 -18.95 5.12
N MET A 85 -9.04 -18.15 4.81
CA MET A 85 -9.41 -16.96 5.58
C MET A 85 -9.90 -17.32 6.99
N THR A 86 -10.56 -18.47 7.17
CA THR A 86 -10.91 -18.99 8.50
C THR A 86 -9.65 -19.34 9.27
N ALA A 87 -8.73 -20.11 8.67
CA ALA A 87 -7.48 -20.51 9.30
C ALA A 87 -6.56 -19.32 9.62
N ASN A 88 -6.60 -18.27 8.80
CA ASN A 88 -5.87 -17.01 8.99
C ASN A 88 -6.59 -16.05 9.98
N GLY A 89 -7.74 -16.43 10.56
CA GLY A 89 -8.47 -15.63 11.55
C GLY A 89 -9.27 -14.45 11.00
N GLN A 90 -9.28 -14.25 9.68
CA GLN A 90 -9.99 -13.14 9.04
C GLN A 90 -11.50 -13.30 9.16
N TRP A 91 -12.03 -14.51 8.93
CA TRP A 91 -13.47 -14.75 9.10
C TRP A 91 -13.92 -14.63 10.55
N ASP A 92 -13.12 -15.12 11.50
CA ASP A 92 -13.42 -14.98 12.93
C ASP A 92 -13.50 -13.51 13.34
N HIS A 93 -12.62 -12.67 12.80
CA HIS A 93 -12.66 -11.23 13.01
C HIS A 93 -13.93 -10.63 12.39
N LEU A 94 -14.19 -10.87 11.10
CA LEU A 94 -15.34 -10.31 10.38
C LEU A 94 -16.68 -10.71 11.03
N ASN A 95 -16.83 -11.97 11.44
CA ASN A 95 -18.05 -12.49 12.07
C ASN A 95 -18.35 -11.87 13.45
N ARG A 96 -17.40 -11.16 14.06
CA ARG A 96 -17.61 -10.43 15.33
C ARG A 96 -17.95 -8.96 15.14
N GLN A 97 -17.92 -8.47 13.90
CA GLN A 97 -18.12 -7.06 13.60
C GLN A 97 -19.63 -6.70 13.64
N PRO A 98 -20.06 -5.73 14.47
CA PRO A 98 -21.47 -5.34 14.56
C PRO A 98 -22.05 -4.90 13.21
N TRP A 99 -21.30 -4.13 12.43
CA TRP A 99 -21.70 -3.63 11.12
C TRP A 99 -21.87 -4.74 10.06
N PHE A 100 -21.22 -5.89 10.24
CA PHE A 100 -21.39 -7.06 9.37
C PHE A 100 -22.57 -7.92 9.82
N THR A 101 -22.66 -8.19 11.13
CA THR A 101 -23.73 -9.02 11.71
C THR A 101 -25.10 -8.36 11.64
N SER A 102 -25.17 -7.03 11.66
CA SER A 102 -26.39 -6.26 11.40
C SER A 102 -26.87 -6.32 9.94
N ARG A 103 -26.02 -6.83 9.04
CA ARG A 103 -26.23 -6.85 7.57
C ARG A 103 -26.32 -5.45 6.93
N GLU A 104 -25.89 -4.41 7.63
CA GLU A 104 -25.75 -3.08 7.05
C GLU A 104 -24.70 -3.07 5.93
N TYR A 105 -23.66 -3.90 6.08
CA TYR A 105 -22.61 -4.09 5.09
C TYR A 105 -22.49 -5.55 4.65
N VAL A 106 -21.89 -5.71 3.47
CA VAL A 106 -21.54 -6.96 2.78
C VAL A 106 -20.03 -6.98 2.59
N ILE A 107 -19.44 -8.16 2.65
CA ILE A 107 -18.03 -8.37 2.28
C ILE A 107 -17.97 -8.75 0.82
N GLY A 108 -17.29 -7.94 0.01
CA GLY A 108 -16.94 -8.27 -1.37
C GLY A 108 -15.51 -8.78 -1.43
N ILE A 109 -15.29 -9.94 -2.05
CA ILE A 109 -13.94 -10.50 -2.25
C ILE A 109 -13.65 -10.59 -3.72
N ASP A 110 -12.79 -9.71 -4.22
CA ASP A 110 -12.30 -9.77 -5.59
C ASP A 110 -11.12 -10.72 -5.67
N VAL A 111 -11.21 -11.70 -6.56
CA VAL A 111 -10.22 -12.76 -6.69
C VAL A 111 -9.52 -12.64 -8.04
N ASN A 112 -8.21 -12.43 -8.01
CA ASN A 112 -7.38 -12.30 -9.20
C ASN A 112 -6.29 -13.37 -9.21
N PHE A 113 -6.02 -13.96 -10.37
CA PHE A 113 -4.89 -14.85 -10.58
C PHE A 113 -3.81 -14.16 -11.41
N TYR A 114 -2.59 -14.21 -10.89
CA TYR A 114 -1.38 -13.74 -11.55
C TYR A 114 -0.63 -14.97 -12.07
N PRO A 115 -0.64 -15.26 -13.38
CA PRO A 115 0.09 -16.37 -13.97
C PRO A 115 1.60 -16.09 -14.05
N ASN A 116 1.98 -14.81 -14.00
CA ASN A 116 3.34 -14.34 -13.95
C ASN A 116 3.33 -12.85 -13.62
N ARG A 117 3.75 -12.45 -12.42
CA ARG A 117 4.12 -11.06 -12.16
C ARG A 117 5.58 -10.88 -12.57
N ALA A 118 5.79 -10.31 -13.75
CA ALA A 118 7.10 -10.29 -14.40
C ALA A 118 8.14 -9.52 -13.57
N GLN A 119 9.35 -10.06 -13.56
CA GLN A 119 10.50 -9.55 -12.83
C GLN A 119 11.00 -8.15 -13.24
N GLN A 120 10.51 -7.59 -14.35
CA GLN A 120 11.02 -6.30 -14.85
C GLN A 120 10.83 -5.16 -13.84
N GLN A 121 9.88 -5.31 -12.91
CA GLN A 121 9.62 -4.38 -11.81
C GLN A 121 10.66 -4.45 -10.66
N TYR A 122 11.41 -5.55 -10.50
CA TYR A 122 12.41 -5.70 -9.41
C TYR A 122 13.67 -4.85 -9.58
N LYS A 123 13.90 -4.34 -10.79
CA LYS A 123 15.02 -3.43 -11.10
C LYS A 123 14.71 -1.98 -10.74
N LEU A 124 13.49 -1.68 -10.33
CA LEU A 124 13.06 -0.35 -9.93
C LEU A 124 13.29 -0.13 -8.44
N THR A 125 13.37 1.13 -8.05
CA THR A 125 13.29 1.55 -6.65
C THR A 125 11.98 1.06 -6.04
N PRO A 126 11.94 0.74 -4.73
CA PRO A 126 10.71 0.29 -4.10
C PRO A 126 9.66 1.42 -4.13
N GLN A 127 8.53 1.16 -4.78
CA GLN A 127 7.37 2.04 -4.81
C GLN A 127 6.36 1.56 -3.75
N PHE A 128 6.38 2.19 -2.59
CA PHE A 128 5.44 1.86 -1.52
C PHE A 128 4.04 2.30 -1.89
N HIS A 129 3.05 1.49 -1.62
CA HIS A 129 1.67 1.83 -1.89
C HIS A 129 0.74 1.17 -0.89
N LYS A 130 -0.50 1.65 -0.88
CA LYS A 130 -1.66 0.90 -0.38
C LYS A 130 -2.46 0.42 -1.56
N ASP A 131 -3.00 -0.79 -1.46
CA ASP A 131 -3.82 -1.35 -2.54
C ASP A 131 -5.19 -0.66 -2.61
N THR A 132 -5.61 0.03 -1.53
CA THR A 132 -6.78 0.91 -1.51
C THR A 132 -6.57 2.23 -0.77
N GLY A 133 -7.40 3.24 -1.06
CA GLY A 133 -7.58 4.44 -0.24
C GLY A 133 -8.55 4.21 0.91
N GLY A 134 -8.73 2.95 1.31
CA GLY A 134 -9.42 2.57 2.53
C GLY A 134 -10.74 1.82 2.37
N ASN A 135 -11.06 1.18 1.24
CA ASN A 135 -12.23 0.27 1.16
C ASN A 135 -11.88 -1.22 1.36
N ASN A 136 -10.60 -1.59 1.34
CA ASN A 136 -10.15 -2.93 1.72
C ASN A 136 -9.90 -3.03 3.23
N ILE A 137 -10.32 -4.15 3.83
CA ILE A 137 -9.87 -4.55 5.16
C ILE A 137 -8.59 -5.35 5.03
N PHE A 138 -8.63 -6.41 4.23
CA PHE A 138 -7.54 -7.37 4.10
C PHE A 138 -7.11 -7.53 2.65
N VAL A 139 -5.81 -7.73 2.46
CA VAL A 139 -5.24 -8.21 1.21
C VAL A 139 -4.55 -9.55 1.49
N ASN A 140 -4.66 -10.47 0.54
CA ASN A 140 -3.95 -11.75 0.60
C ASN A 140 -3.26 -12.03 -0.73
N LEU A 141 -2.01 -12.51 -0.67
CA LEU A 141 -1.22 -13.05 -1.77
C LEU A 141 -0.86 -14.49 -1.42
N LEU A 142 -1.33 -15.43 -2.23
CA LEU A 142 -1.10 -16.87 -2.04
C LEU A 142 -0.22 -17.37 -3.18
N PHE A 143 1.07 -17.53 -2.92
CA PHE A 143 2.07 -17.95 -3.89
C PHE A 143 2.09 -19.47 -4.04
N ASP A 144 2.45 -19.96 -5.22
CA ASP A 144 2.62 -21.39 -5.52
C ASP A 144 4.11 -21.79 -5.63
N ASN A 145 4.98 -21.02 -5.00
CA ASN A 145 6.42 -21.15 -5.12
C ASN A 145 6.93 -22.46 -4.48
N LYS A 146 7.96 -23.03 -5.10
CA LYS A 146 8.68 -24.21 -4.58
C LYS A 146 10.04 -23.89 -3.98
N ASN A 147 10.59 -22.75 -4.39
CA ASN A 147 11.87 -22.24 -3.90
C ASN A 147 11.61 -20.95 -3.11
N PRO A 148 12.59 -20.51 -2.29
CA PRO A 148 12.52 -19.20 -1.65
C PRO A 148 12.18 -18.08 -2.66
N ILE A 149 11.42 -17.10 -2.20
CA ILE A 149 11.00 -15.96 -3.01
C ILE A 149 11.39 -14.65 -2.36
N GLU A 150 11.49 -13.61 -3.18
CA GLU A 150 11.68 -12.25 -2.76
C GLU A 150 10.39 -11.77 -2.06
N ALA A 151 10.51 -11.34 -0.81
CA ALA A 151 9.42 -10.84 0.02
C ALA A 151 8.96 -9.46 -0.46
N THR A 152 7.66 -9.18 -0.39
CA THR A 152 7.19 -7.78 -0.43
C THR A 152 7.90 -6.97 0.66
N GLU A 153 8.26 -5.74 0.34
CA GLU A 153 8.75 -4.82 1.37
C GLU A 153 7.55 -4.18 2.03
N TRP A 154 7.62 -3.95 3.33
CA TRP A 154 6.49 -3.37 4.04
C TRP A 154 6.90 -2.70 5.35
N PHE A 155 6.06 -1.80 5.84
CA PHE A 155 6.14 -1.28 7.19
C PHE A 155 4.74 -0.92 7.70
N VAL A 156 4.61 -0.84 9.02
CA VAL A 156 3.35 -0.53 9.67
C VAL A 156 3.08 0.97 9.63
N ASP A 157 1.92 1.36 9.12
CA ASP A 157 1.42 2.74 9.17
C ASP A 157 0.84 3.04 10.55
N VAL A 158 1.70 3.50 11.46
CA VAL A 158 1.30 3.86 12.83
C VAL A 158 0.71 5.27 12.93
N GLU A 159 0.80 6.05 11.84
CA GLU A 159 0.36 7.43 11.78
C GLU A 159 -1.11 7.51 11.36
N GLU A 160 -1.77 8.58 11.80
CA GLU A 160 -3.15 8.85 11.44
C GLU A 160 -3.28 9.11 9.92
N PRO A 161 -4.39 8.70 9.27
CA PRO A 161 -4.63 9.08 7.87
C PRO A 161 -4.69 10.60 7.71
N GLY A 162 -4.18 11.07 6.57
CA GLY A 162 -4.36 12.43 6.09
C GLY A 162 -5.84 12.77 5.90
N ASP A 163 -6.19 14.05 5.83
CA ASP A 163 -7.56 14.54 5.76
C ASP A 163 -8.34 13.92 4.58
N LEU A 164 -7.70 13.84 3.41
CA LEU A 164 -8.33 13.29 2.22
C LEU A 164 -8.62 11.79 2.39
N ARG A 165 -7.63 11.02 2.84
CA ARG A 165 -7.79 9.59 3.15
C ARG A 165 -8.85 9.36 4.22
N ARG A 166 -8.89 10.20 5.26
CA ARG A 166 -9.91 10.13 6.31
C ARG A 166 -11.31 10.35 5.77
N LYS A 167 -11.51 11.36 4.92
CA LYS A 167 -12.79 11.60 4.24
C LYS A 167 -13.22 10.41 3.39
N TRP A 168 -12.30 9.79 2.65
CA TRP A 168 -12.60 8.58 1.87
C TRP A 168 -12.99 7.42 2.79
N GLN A 169 -12.23 7.18 3.85
CA GLN A 169 -12.57 6.15 4.83
C GLN A 169 -13.93 6.43 5.48
N ASP A 170 -14.28 7.68 5.78
CA ASP A 170 -15.58 8.05 6.34
C ASP A 170 -16.75 7.67 5.41
N GLN A 171 -16.55 7.75 4.09
CA GLN A 171 -17.53 7.37 3.08
C GLN A 171 -17.53 5.86 2.78
N LEU A 172 -16.39 5.20 2.89
CA LEU A 172 -16.19 3.84 2.40
C LEU A 172 -16.34 2.76 3.47
N LEU A 173 -15.95 3.07 4.72
CA LEU A 173 -15.88 2.14 5.83
C LEU A 173 -16.99 2.35 6.87
N PRO A 174 -17.33 1.32 7.66
CA PRO A 174 -18.11 1.46 8.88
C PRO A 174 -17.35 2.25 9.96
N GLU A 175 -18.08 3.02 10.79
CA GLU A 175 -17.48 3.84 11.86
C GLU A 175 -16.71 2.99 12.89
N GLU A 176 -17.24 1.83 13.28
CA GLU A 176 -16.60 0.95 14.24
C GLU A 176 -15.28 0.37 13.71
N HIS A 177 -15.22 0.07 12.41
CA HIS A 177 -13.97 -0.39 11.80
C HIS A 177 -12.92 0.74 11.78
N ARG A 178 -13.32 1.98 11.47
CA ARG A 178 -12.41 3.14 11.57
C ARG A 178 -11.90 3.35 13.00
N LYS A 179 -12.77 3.23 14.00
CA LYS A 179 -12.38 3.28 15.42
C LYS A 179 -11.37 2.20 15.76
N GLU A 180 -11.56 0.98 15.25
CA GLU A 180 -10.61 -0.11 15.45
C GLU A 180 -9.23 0.18 14.84
N LEU A 181 -9.18 0.73 13.62
CA LEU A 181 -7.94 1.16 12.97
C LEU A 181 -7.23 2.26 13.78
N THR A 182 -7.95 3.27 14.25
CA THR A 182 -7.41 4.32 15.14
C THR A 182 -6.88 3.76 16.45
N ASN A 183 -7.63 2.84 17.09
CA ASN A 183 -7.21 2.21 18.34
C ASN A 183 -5.96 1.36 18.15
N LEU A 184 -5.85 0.61 17.05
CA LEU A 184 -4.65 -0.17 16.75
C LEU A 184 -3.44 0.74 16.47
N ARG A 185 -3.59 1.85 15.73
CA ARG A 185 -2.52 2.86 15.58
C ARG A 185 -2.06 3.43 16.92
N ALA A 186 -2.98 3.79 17.80
CA ALA A 186 -2.66 4.28 19.14
C ALA A 186 -1.91 3.22 19.99
N TYR A 187 -2.37 1.97 19.93
CA TYR A 187 -1.70 0.84 20.57
C TYR A 187 -0.28 0.65 20.03
N LEU A 188 -0.10 0.62 18.70
CA LEU A 188 1.21 0.45 18.06
C LEU A 188 2.17 1.60 18.41
N ARG A 189 1.71 2.85 18.42
CA ARG A 189 2.52 4.02 18.81
C ARG A 189 2.99 3.94 20.26
N SER A 190 2.10 3.57 21.19
CA SER A 190 2.44 3.45 22.62
C SER A 190 3.40 2.30 22.91
N HIS A 191 3.43 1.26 22.06
CA HIS A 191 4.32 0.10 22.20
C HIS A 191 5.54 0.14 21.25
N ARG A 192 5.73 1.25 20.52
CA ARG A 192 6.77 1.40 19.49
C ARG A 192 8.20 1.37 20.06
N VAL A 193 8.38 1.80 21.31
CA VAL A 193 9.70 1.88 21.96
C VAL A 193 10.32 0.49 22.18
N ASP A 194 9.49 -0.54 22.33
CA ASP A 194 9.94 -1.91 22.62
C ASP A 194 10.04 -2.81 21.38
N GLN A 195 9.61 -2.33 20.20
CA GLN A 195 9.53 -3.15 18.97
C GLN A 195 10.41 -2.58 17.86
N GLN A 196 11.64 -3.08 17.75
CA GLN A 196 12.56 -2.74 16.65
C GLN A 196 11.93 -2.92 15.26
N SER A 197 11.03 -3.88 15.08
CA SER A 197 10.31 -4.11 13.80
C SER A 197 9.40 -2.94 13.40
N LEU A 198 8.90 -2.14 14.36
CA LEU A 198 8.11 -0.92 14.07
C LEU A 198 8.99 0.29 13.69
N LEU A 199 10.30 0.10 13.64
CA LEU A 199 11.30 1.10 13.24
C LEU A 199 12.01 0.72 11.92
N MET A 200 11.56 -0.35 11.26
CA MET A 200 12.17 -0.89 10.07
C MET A 200 11.15 -1.09 8.95
N VAL A 201 11.61 -0.98 7.71
CA VAL A 201 10.95 -1.56 6.54
C VAL A 201 11.40 -3.01 6.47
N GLU A 202 10.45 -3.91 6.69
CA GLU A 202 10.62 -5.35 6.61
C GLU A 202 10.60 -5.83 5.15
N GLY A 203 11.09 -7.05 4.91
CA GLY A 203 11.17 -7.65 3.57
C GLY A 203 12.32 -8.66 3.46
N GLY A 204 12.80 -8.91 2.24
CA GLY A 204 13.96 -9.77 2.00
C GLY A 204 13.61 -11.06 1.29
N VAL A 205 13.94 -12.18 1.90
CA VAL A 205 13.65 -13.51 1.36
C VAL A 205 12.66 -14.20 2.28
N LEU A 206 11.61 -14.76 1.69
CA LEU A 206 10.71 -15.69 2.37
C LEU A 206 11.12 -17.10 1.99
N ASP A 207 11.62 -17.84 2.98
CA ASP A 207 11.98 -19.24 2.84
C ASP A 207 10.75 -20.14 3.01
N GLY A 208 10.73 -21.23 2.26
CA GLY A 208 9.66 -22.23 2.26
C GLY A 208 8.82 -22.23 0.99
N GLU A 209 7.92 -23.22 0.93
CA GLU A 209 7.00 -23.41 -0.20
C GLU A 209 5.65 -22.75 0.07
N ASN A 210 4.99 -22.35 -1.02
CA ASN A 210 3.63 -21.86 -1.02
C ASN A 210 3.40 -20.73 -0.01
N ILE A 211 4.18 -19.67 -0.13
CA ILE A 211 4.15 -18.56 0.81
C ILE A 211 2.79 -17.85 0.77
N CYS A 212 2.28 -17.50 1.94
CA CYS A 212 1.20 -16.54 2.11
C CYS A 212 1.77 -15.21 2.57
N VAL A 213 1.30 -14.13 1.97
CA VAL A 213 1.48 -12.75 2.47
C VAL A 213 0.09 -12.15 2.65
N SER A 214 -0.25 -11.71 3.85
CA SER A 214 -1.58 -11.21 4.22
C SER A 214 -1.45 -10.04 5.18
N TRP A 215 -2.25 -8.99 5.00
CA TRP A 215 -2.17 -7.80 5.84
C TRP A 215 -3.48 -7.04 5.95
N VAL A 216 -3.55 -6.14 6.93
CA VAL A 216 -4.58 -5.10 7.02
C VAL A 216 -4.18 -3.94 6.12
N ASP A 217 -4.95 -3.70 5.05
CA ASP A 217 -4.56 -2.78 3.96
C ASP A 217 -4.29 -1.35 4.46
N ASP A 218 -5.16 -0.82 5.31
CA ASP A 218 -4.99 0.54 5.82
C ASP A 218 -3.82 0.70 6.80
N LEU A 219 -3.27 -0.39 7.36
CA LEU A 219 -2.21 -0.31 8.38
C LEU A 219 -0.84 -0.74 7.87
N VAL A 220 -0.73 -1.11 6.60
CA VAL A 220 0.54 -1.57 6.01
C VAL A 220 0.76 -0.85 4.69
N TRP A 221 1.88 -0.16 4.59
CA TRP A 221 2.43 0.25 3.31
C TRP A 221 3.30 -0.87 2.78
N HIS A 222 3.14 -1.23 1.51
CA HIS A 222 3.93 -2.30 0.90
C HIS A 222 4.49 -1.91 -0.47
N ALA A 223 5.57 -2.56 -0.87
CA ALA A 223 6.16 -2.43 -2.19
C ALA A 223 6.49 -3.81 -2.77
N THR A 224 6.55 -3.87 -4.11
CA THR A 224 7.20 -4.98 -4.80
C THR A 224 8.65 -5.10 -4.29
N PRO A 225 9.18 -6.32 -4.08
CA PRO A 225 10.57 -6.49 -3.64
C PRO A 225 11.54 -5.73 -4.54
N SER A 226 12.56 -5.08 -3.98
CA SER A 226 13.63 -4.47 -4.76
C SER A 226 15.00 -5.02 -4.36
N VAL A 227 15.88 -5.29 -5.33
CA VAL A 227 17.29 -5.57 -5.01
C VAL A 227 18.09 -4.28 -4.78
N ASN A 228 17.52 -3.13 -5.17
CA ASN A 228 18.16 -1.83 -5.02
C ASN A 228 17.94 -1.26 -3.62
N GLU A 229 18.87 -0.43 -3.18
CA GLU A 229 18.73 0.29 -1.92
C GLU A 229 17.86 1.53 -2.10
N ARG A 230 17.22 1.96 -1.01
CA ARG A 230 16.64 3.31 -0.97
C ARG A 230 17.77 4.33 -1.01
N ILE A 231 17.50 5.46 -1.64
CA ILE A 231 18.49 6.50 -1.87
C ILE A 231 18.80 7.13 -0.52
N THR A 232 20.08 7.15 -0.17
CA THR A 232 20.52 8.00 0.94
C THR A 232 20.48 9.43 0.44
N TYR A 233 19.50 10.18 0.93
CA TYR A 233 19.38 11.60 0.66
C TYR A 233 20.05 12.36 1.82
N SER A 234 20.50 13.58 1.60
CA SER A 234 21.17 14.36 2.64
C SER A 234 20.82 15.82 2.50
N ALA A 235 21.09 16.61 3.54
CA ALA A 235 20.92 18.05 3.48
C ALA A 235 21.71 18.69 2.35
N ALA A 236 22.94 18.21 2.09
CA ALA A 236 23.75 18.70 0.99
C ALA A 236 23.10 18.43 -0.38
N ILE A 237 22.53 17.23 -0.58
CA ILE A 237 21.83 16.89 -1.83
C ILE A 237 20.56 17.73 -1.98
N ALA A 238 19.75 17.86 -0.93
CA ALA A 238 18.54 18.66 -0.94
C ALA A 238 18.82 20.14 -1.30
N LYS A 239 19.89 20.72 -0.71
CA LYS A 239 20.36 22.08 -1.01
C LYS A 239 20.84 22.26 -2.44
N ALA A 240 21.52 21.24 -2.99
CA ALA A 240 21.96 21.24 -4.39
C ALA A 240 20.77 21.12 -5.36
N ASP A 241 19.73 20.40 -4.96
CA ASP A 241 18.54 20.16 -5.77
C ASP A 241 17.49 21.30 -5.71
N TYR A 242 17.71 22.33 -4.87
CA TYR A 242 16.76 23.45 -4.66
C TYR A 242 16.26 24.08 -5.97
N ASP A 243 17.15 24.43 -6.91
CA ASP A 243 16.75 25.12 -8.14
C ASP A 243 15.90 24.21 -9.05
N ALA A 244 16.17 22.90 -9.05
CA ALA A 244 15.39 21.92 -9.79
C ALA A 244 14.00 21.71 -9.16
N ALA A 245 13.94 21.58 -7.83
CA ALA A 245 12.70 21.50 -7.08
C ALA A 245 11.84 22.78 -7.25
N ASN A 246 12.48 23.96 -7.22
CA ASN A 246 11.79 25.23 -7.40
C ASN A 246 11.18 25.38 -8.80
N LYS A 247 11.91 24.93 -9.82
CA LYS A 247 11.40 24.89 -11.19
C LYS A 247 10.21 23.95 -11.31
N ALA A 248 10.30 22.74 -10.77
CA ALA A 248 9.21 21.76 -10.77
C ALA A 248 7.94 22.33 -10.09
N ALA A 249 8.10 22.92 -8.91
CA ALA A 249 7.01 23.56 -8.17
C ALA A 249 6.36 24.70 -8.97
N SER A 250 7.17 25.56 -9.61
CA SER A 250 6.66 26.69 -10.40
C SER A 250 5.87 26.25 -11.63
N VAL A 251 6.35 25.21 -12.33
CA VAL A 251 5.65 24.66 -13.51
C VAL A 251 4.30 24.08 -13.10
N LEU A 252 4.23 23.34 -11.99
CA LEU A 252 2.95 22.81 -11.53
C LEU A 252 2.03 23.93 -11.02
N ALA A 253 2.54 24.95 -10.32
CA ALA A 253 1.74 26.09 -9.89
C ALA A 253 1.06 26.80 -11.08
N GLU A 254 1.81 27.07 -12.16
CA GLU A 254 1.26 27.66 -13.40
C GLU A 254 0.23 26.73 -14.06
N TRP A 255 0.49 25.42 -14.06
CA TRP A 255 -0.45 24.44 -14.61
C TRP A 255 -1.77 24.41 -13.82
N LEU A 256 -1.71 24.40 -12.49
CA LEU A 256 -2.87 24.41 -11.58
C LEU A 256 -3.70 25.70 -11.70
N GLU A 257 -3.09 26.82 -12.09
CA GLU A 257 -3.83 28.07 -12.38
C GLU A 257 -4.63 28.00 -13.69
N THR A 258 -4.18 27.20 -14.66
CA THR A 258 -4.68 27.22 -16.04
C THR A 258 -5.51 26.01 -16.42
N HIS A 259 -5.47 24.93 -15.65
CA HIS A 259 -6.20 23.70 -15.90
C HIS A 259 -7.14 23.38 -14.74
N GLU A 260 -8.38 23.01 -15.05
CA GLU A 260 -9.19 22.27 -14.08
C GLU A 260 -8.45 20.97 -13.76
N HIS A 261 -8.36 20.60 -12.46
CA HIS A 261 -7.62 19.47 -11.85
C HIS A 261 -7.93 18.06 -12.43
N LEU A 262 -8.03 17.90 -13.74
CA LEU A 262 -8.75 16.83 -14.41
C LEU A 262 -7.89 15.60 -14.71
N ASP A 263 -6.55 15.72 -14.69
CA ASP A 263 -5.61 14.61 -14.96
C ASP A 263 -4.42 14.63 -13.98
N TYR A 264 -4.71 14.41 -12.70
CA TYR A 264 -3.75 14.34 -11.58
C TYR A 264 -2.55 13.38 -11.82
N TYR A 265 -2.69 12.40 -12.73
CA TYR A 265 -1.63 11.46 -13.09
C TYR A 265 -0.58 12.06 -14.04
N ASN A 266 -0.96 13.05 -14.86
CA ASN A 266 -0.03 13.78 -15.73
C ASN A 266 0.75 14.84 -14.93
N ASP A 267 0.16 15.39 -13.87
CA ASP A 267 0.77 16.39 -12.97
C ASP A 267 2.05 15.89 -12.32
N PHE A 268 2.19 14.56 -12.24
CA PHE A 268 3.32 13.89 -11.63
C PHE A 268 4.64 14.03 -12.37
N ALA A 269 4.60 14.03 -13.70
CA ALA A 269 5.79 14.28 -14.50
C ALA A 269 6.39 15.66 -14.19
N TYR A 270 5.56 16.61 -13.75
CA TYR A 270 5.96 17.96 -13.42
C TYR A 270 6.47 18.14 -11.98
N LEU A 271 6.10 17.25 -11.06
CA LEU A 271 6.64 17.21 -9.68
C LEU A 271 7.93 16.39 -9.54
N THR A 272 8.33 15.74 -10.61
CA THR A 272 9.52 14.89 -10.65
C THR A 272 10.68 15.67 -11.22
N TYR A 273 11.81 15.70 -10.51
CA TYR A 273 13.05 16.26 -11.03
C TYR A 273 14.20 15.28 -10.82
N LYS A 274 15.16 15.29 -11.76
CA LYS A 274 16.36 14.48 -11.62
C LYS A 274 17.33 15.17 -10.67
N SER A 275 17.66 14.50 -9.57
CA SER A 275 18.65 15.02 -8.61
C SER A 275 19.99 15.22 -9.31
N ALA A 276 20.59 16.40 -9.11
CA ALA A 276 21.88 16.75 -9.69
C ALA A 276 23.01 15.86 -9.14
N SER A 277 22.82 15.31 -7.93
CA SER A 277 23.87 14.58 -7.20
C SER A 277 23.68 13.06 -7.19
N SER A 278 22.45 12.55 -7.34
CA SER A 278 22.17 11.12 -7.25
C SER A 278 21.74 10.47 -8.56
N SER A 279 21.47 11.25 -9.61
CA SER A 279 20.91 10.80 -10.89
C SER A 279 19.57 10.06 -10.80
N VAL A 280 18.91 10.11 -9.63
CA VAL A 280 17.59 9.54 -9.42
C VAL A 280 16.51 10.62 -9.47
N ASP A 281 15.33 10.21 -9.88
CA ASP A 281 14.13 11.02 -9.88
C ASP A 281 13.66 11.23 -8.43
N ILE A 282 13.49 12.50 -8.05
CA ILE A 282 12.98 12.92 -6.76
C ILE A 282 11.66 13.64 -6.99
N HIS A 283 10.69 13.33 -6.15
CA HIS A 283 9.39 13.96 -6.21
C HIS A 283 9.27 15.03 -5.13
N LEU A 284 8.76 16.20 -5.51
CA LEU A 284 8.60 17.32 -4.59
C LEU A 284 7.80 16.94 -3.33
N VAL A 285 6.70 16.21 -3.49
CA VAL A 285 5.86 15.75 -2.37
C VAL A 285 6.63 14.86 -1.39
N GLU A 286 7.54 14.02 -1.87
CA GLU A 286 8.37 13.16 -1.02
C GLU A 286 9.43 13.98 -0.26
N LEU A 287 10.04 14.98 -0.91
CA LEU A 287 10.94 15.94 -0.26
C LEU A 287 10.21 16.72 0.83
N MET A 288 9.02 17.24 0.53
CA MET A 288 8.21 18.01 1.48
C MET A 288 7.75 17.15 2.66
N GLY A 289 7.27 15.92 2.41
CA GLY A 289 6.96 14.97 3.47
C GLY A 289 8.17 14.65 4.35
N THR A 290 9.35 14.49 3.75
CA THR A 290 10.60 14.26 4.49
C THR A 290 10.97 15.45 5.37
N ILE A 291 10.81 16.69 4.91
CA ILE A 291 11.04 17.89 5.73
C ILE A 291 10.02 17.95 6.88
N ALA A 292 8.75 17.64 6.59
CA ALA A 292 7.66 17.66 7.57
C ALA A 292 7.79 16.58 8.67
N ASP A 293 8.63 15.56 8.49
CA ASP A 293 8.96 14.59 9.53
C ASP A 293 9.71 15.21 10.73
N ASP A 294 10.36 16.38 10.56
CA ASP A 294 10.95 17.13 11.66
C ASP A 294 9.99 18.22 12.18
N PRO A 295 9.48 18.10 13.42
CA PRO A 295 8.45 18.99 13.95
C PRO A 295 8.95 20.42 14.21
N THR A 296 10.26 20.69 14.07
CA THR A 296 10.86 22.00 14.32
C THR A 296 11.04 22.84 13.05
N THR A 297 10.61 22.33 11.90
CA THR A 297 10.70 23.02 10.61
C THR A 297 9.64 24.11 10.45
N ARG A 298 9.96 25.15 9.68
CA ARG A 298 9.00 26.19 9.30
C ARG A 298 7.88 25.62 8.45
N LEU A 299 8.13 24.55 7.69
CA LEU A 299 7.07 23.78 7.02
C LEU A 299 6.01 23.27 7.99
N VAL A 300 6.40 22.67 9.12
CA VAL A 300 5.43 22.16 10.12
C VAL A 300 4.67 23.30 10.78
N GLU A 301 5.33 24.44 11.05
CA GLU A 301 4.67 25.63 11.55
C GLU A 301 3.62 26.16 10.55
N TRP A 302 3.96 26.24 9.26
CA TRP A 302 3.05 26.65 8.20
C TRP A 302 1.86 25.68 8.03
N LEU A 303 2.13 24.36 8.09
CA LEU A 303 1.08 23.36 8.07
C LEU A 303 0.11 23.57 9.25
N ALA A 304 0.63 23.82 10.46
CA ALA A 304 -0.20 24.09 11.62
C ALA A 304 -1.02 25.39 11.47
N GLU A 305 -0.45 26.45 10.92
CA GLU A 305 -1.15 27.70 10.58
C GLU A 305 -2.30 27.44 9.58
N ALA A 306 -2.09 26.54 8.62
CA ALA A 306 -3.09 26.07 7.65
C ALA A 306 -4.06 25.03 8.21
N LYS A 307 -3.96 24.66 9.49
CA LYS A 307 -4.71 23.57 10.14
C LYS A 307 -4.51 22.20 9.46
N LYS A 308 -3.30 21.97 8.99
CA LYS A 308 -2.80 20.75 8.35
C LYS A 308 -1.72 20.11 9.22
N ARG A 309 -1.43 18.84 8.91
CA ARG A 309 -0.44 17.99 9.57
C ARG A 309 0.53 17.41 8.52
N PRO A 310 1.67 16.84 8.93
CA PRO A 310 2.60 16.18 8.00
C PRO A 310 1.94 15.09 7.14
N GLN A 311 0.97 14.36 7.70
CA GLN A 311 0.22 13.30 7.00
C GLN A 311 -0.73 13.86 5.91
N ASP A 312 -1.00 15.17 5.93
CA ASP A 312 -1.89 15.83 4.96
C ASP A 312 -1.12 16.36 3.74
N VAL A 313 0.21 16.18 3.68
CA VAL A 313 1.05 16.62 2.55
C VAL A 313 0.75 15.77 1.32
N ASP A 314 -0.10 16.28 0.43
CA ASP A 314 -0.32 15.77 -0.92
C ASP A 314 0.38 16.66 -1.97
N CYS A 315 0.13 16.39 -3.26
CA CYS A 315 0.72 17.17 -4.36
C CYS A 315 0.36 18.67 -4.26
N ASP A 316 -0.92 18.99 -4.06
CA ASP A 316 -1.40 20.38 -4.02
C ASP A 316 -0.83 21.11 -2.80
N LEU A 317 -0.87 20.47 -1.62
CA LEU A 317 -0.33 21.07 -0.40
C LEU A 317 1.19 21.24 -0.47
N ALA A 318 1.91 20.30 -1.09
CA ALA A 318 3.35 20.40 -1.30
C ALA A 318 3.72 21.61 -2.17
N VAL A 319 3.03 21.84 -3.28
CA VAL A 319 3.26 23.02 -4.14
C VAL A 319 2.90 24.30 -3.41
N ASN A 320 1.73 24.36 -2.77
CA ASN A 320 1.30 25.55 -2.04
C ASN A 320 2.28 25.93 -0.92
N ALA A 321 2.72 24.95 -0.14
CA ALA A 321 3.72 25.15 0.90
C ALA A 321 5.06 25.60 0.31
N TRP A 322 5.50 24.99 -0.80
CA TRP A 322 6.74 25.38 -1.47
C TRP A 322 6.70 26.83 -1.96
N MET A 323 5.62 27.21 -2.64
CA MET A 323 5.45 28.57 -3.17
C MET A 323 5.35 29.61 -2.04
N ALA A 324 4.72 29.25 -0.92
CA ALA A 324 4.58 30.14 0.23
C ALA A 324 5.89 30.31 1.01
N LEU A 325 6.67 29.25 1.18
CA LEU A 325 7.82 29.23 2.10
C LEU A 325 9.17 29.38 1.40
N TYR A 326 9.35 28.76 0.24
CA TYR A 326 10.68 28.50 -0.31
C TYR A 326 10.93 29.19 -1.63
N ALA A 327 9.93 29.35 -2.50
CA ALA A 327 10.14 29.79 -3.88
C ALA A 327 10.89 31.12 -4.04
N LYS A 328 10.79 32.00 -3.05
CA LYS A 328 11.49 33.31 -2.99
C LYS A 328 12.46 33.41 -1.81
N ASP A 329 12.62 32.34 -1.02
CA ASP A 329 13.42 32.32 0.19
C ASP A 329 14.16 30.98 0.36
N ARG A 330 15.25 30.84 -0.39
CA ARG A 330 16.18 29.72 -0.27
C ARG A 330 16.75 29.58 1.14
N ALA A 331 16.90 30.68 1.89
CA ALA A 331 17.48 30.62 3.23
C ALA A 331 16.56 29.88 4.20
N THR A 332 15.25 30.08 4.11
CA THR A 332 14.26 29.32 4.89
C THR A 332 14.29 27.83 4.52
N PHE A 333 14.40 27.49 3.23
CA PHE A 333 14.60 26.10 2.80
C PHE A 333 15.88 25.48 3.38
N ASP A 334 17.01 26.16 3.25
CA ASP A 334 18.31 25.68 3.72
C ASP A 334 18.32 25.45 5.25
N GLN A 335 17.57 26.26 6.01
CA GLN A 335 17.39 26.11 7.46
C GLN A 335 16.55 24.88 7.81
N ASP A 336 15.41 24.68 7.15
CA ASP A 336 14.55 23.51 7.40
C ASP A 336 15.23 22.21 7.01
N VAL A 337 15.95 22.20 5.89
CA VAL A 337 16.81 21.09 5.49
C VAL A 337 17.91 20.83 6.54
N ALA A 338 18.53 21.86 7.11
CA ALA A 338 19.53 21.68 8.16
C ALA A 338 18.94 21.14 9.47
N LYS A 339 17.73 21.54 9.85
CA LYS A 339 17.02 20.98 11.02
C LYS A 339 16.78 19.49 10.82
N ARG A 340 16.23 19.12 9.66
CA ARG A 340 15.88 17.74 9.33
C ARG A 340 17.11 16.82 9.21
N GLU A 341 18.33 17.34 8.96
CA GLU A 341 19.59 16.57 8.94
C GLU A 341 19.88 15.80 10.25
N ARG A 342 19.25 16.19 11.37
CA ARG A 342 19.39 15.51 12.67
C ARG A 342 18.94 14.04 12.67
N ALA A 343 18.16 13.62 11.68
CA ALA A 343 17.75 12.23 11.47
C ALA A 343 18.15 11.76 10.06
N SER A 344 18.24 10.45 9.84
CA SER A 344 18.51 9.89 8.50
C SER A 344 17.44 10.29 7.49
N TRP A 345 17.83 10.55 6.23
CA TRP A 345 16.90 10.79 5.11
C TRP A 345 17.04 9.65 4.11
N ARG A 346 15.93 8.96 3.86
CA ARG A 346 15.86 7.83 2.96
C ARG A 346 14.71 8.02 2.03
N MET A 347 15.03 8.34 0.79
CA MET A 347 14.00 8.51 -0.23
C MET A 347 13.83 7.19 -0.98
N THR A 348 12.59 6.86 -1.31
CA THR A 348 12.26 5.82 -2.26
C THR A 348 12.69 6.24 -3.67
N GLY A 349 12.70 7.54 -3.98
CA GLY A 349 12.98 8.02 -5.35
C GLY A 349 11.85 7.65 -6.32
N ALA A 350 10.66 7.51 -5.74
CA ALA A 350 9.38 7.19 -6.34
C ALA A 350 8.33 7.60 -5.29
N VAL A 351 7.20 8.18 -5.67
CA VAL A 351 6.21 8.53 -4.65
C VAL A 351 5.46 7.31 -4.18
N SER A 352 5.14 7.33 -2.88
CA SER A 352 4.24 6.36 -2.33
C SER A 352 2.79 6.73 -2.62
N GLU A 353 1.98 5.76 -3.04
CA GLU A 353 0.61 6.00 -3.51
C GLU A 353 -0.41 5.21 -2.67
N ALA A 354 -1.51 5.84 -2.31
CA ALA A 354 -2.70 5.15 -1.79
C ALA A 354 -3.76 5.14 -2.90
N ASN A 355 -3.82 4.04 -3.65
CA ASN A 355 -4.72 3.91 -4.80
C ASN A 355 -6.16 3.68 -4.33
N ALA A 356 -7.21 4.29 -4.86
CA ALA A 356 -8.61 3.91 -4.59
C ALA A 356 -9.47 3.91 -5.84
N ALA A 357 -9.45 2.79 -6.55
CA ALA A 357 -10.44 2.53 -7.58
C ALA A 357 -11.81 2.18 -6.94
N ASP A 358 -12.51 3.18 -6.40
CA ASP A 358 -13.88 3.00 -5.90
C ASP A 358 -14.86 3.95 -6.60
N PRO A 359 -15.85 3.42 -7.37
CA PRO A 359 -16.87 4.23 -8.02
C PRO A 359 -17.66 5.14 -7.08
N ARG A 360 -17.74 4.82 -5.78
CA ARG A 360 -18.42 5.64 -4.76
C ARG A 360 -17.74 7.00 -4.57
N LEU A 361 -16.44 7.09 -4.83
CA LEU A 361 -15.68 8.32 -4.65
C LEU A 361 -15.79 9.28 -5.85
N LYS A 362 -16.27 8.81 -7.02
CA LYS A 362 -16.33 9.58 -8.27
C LYS A 362 -17.27 10.80 -8.24
N ALA A 363 -18.10 10.94 -7.22
CA ALA A 363 -19.12 11.99 -7.12
C ALA A 363 -18.69 13.19 -6.26
N ASP A 364 -17.54 13.13 -5.57
CA ASP A 364 -17.10 14.22 -4.70
C ASP A 364 -16.37 15.29 -5.55
N PRO A 365 -16.82 16.56 -5.59
CA PRO A 365 -16.11 17.62 -6.32
C PRO A 365 -14.68 17.86 -5.82
N ALA A 366 -14.37 17.49 -4.56
CA ALA A 366 -13.02 17.53 -4.02
C ALA A 366 -12.11 16.41 -4.58
N TYR A 367 -12.66 15.48 -5.35
CA TYR A 367 -11.99 14.27 -5.87
C TYR A 367 -11.17 14.51 -7.15
N GLY A 368 -11.32 15.65 -7.82
CA GLY A 368 -10.57 15.94 -9.05
C GLY A 368 -10.47 14.75 -10.02
N LYS A 369 -11.57 14.01 -10.30
CA LYS A 369 -11.63 12.79 -11.14
C LYS A 369 -10.61 11.65 -10.85
N SER A 370 -9.61 11.81 -10.00
CA SER A 370 -8.49 10.87 -9.83
C SER A 370 -8.82 9.82 -8.79
N PRO A 371 -8.70 8.52 -9.12
CA PRO A 371 -8.93 7.46 -8.16
C PRO A 371 -7.78 7.26 -7.17
N ASN A 372 -6.78 8.13 -7.05
CA ASN A 372 -5.61 7.85 -6.20
C ASN A 372 -5.30 9.03 -5.27
N ILE A 373 -4.94 8.73 -4.01
CA ILE A 373 -4.35 9.67 -3.06
C ILE A 373 -2.84 9.52 -3.14
N MET A 374 -2.16 10.60 -3.52
CA MET A 374 -0.71 10.64 -3.52
C MET A 374 -0.24 11.30 -2.22
N GLU A 375 -0.02 10.48 -1.19
CA GLU A 375 0.46 10.93 0.11
C GLU A 375 1.74 10.16 0.48
N PRO A 376 2.80 10.86 0.94
CA PRO A 376 3.99 10.19 1.42
C PRO A 376 3.69 9.59 2.81
N PRO A 377 4.09 8.35 3.08
CA PRO A 377 4.01 7.79 4.42
C PRO A 377 4.92 8.56 5.36
N VAL A 378 4.31 9.15 6.38
CA VAL A 378 5.04 9.86 7.44
C VAL A 378 6.01 8.92 8.14
N GLY A 379 7.24 9.41 8.32
CA GLY A 379 8.31 8.67 8.97
C GLY A 379 9.04 7.65 8.09
N LEU A 380 8.53 7.27 6.90
CA LEU A 380 9.23 6.32 6.01
C LEU A 380 10.65 6.79 5.70
N SER A 381 10.84 8.10 5.57
CA SER A 381 12.13 8.72 5.30
C SER A 381 13.18 8.44 6.38
N THR A 382 12.75 8.06 7.59
CA THR A 382 13.61 7.74 8.74
C THR A 382 13.80 6.24 8.95
N LEU A 383 12.83 5.42 8.51
CA LEU A 383 12.88 3.97 8.70
C LEU A 383 14.05 3.38 7.93
N ARG A 384 14.77 2.41 8.50
CA ARG A 384 15.81 1.66 7.77
C ARG A 384 15.20 0.42 7.13
N ARG A 385 15.74 -0.02 6.01
CA ARG A 385 15.31 -1.27 5.36
C ARG A 385 16.05 -2.45 5.98
N THR A 386 15.36 -3.52 6.37
CA THR A 386 16.00 -4.72 6.93
C THR A 386 17.01 -5.33 5.97
N ASN A 387 16.76 -5.29 4.66
CA ASN A 387 17.73 -5.76 3.67
C ASN A 387 18.93 -4.82 3.50
N SER A 388 18.77 -3.50 3.61
CA SER A 388 19.89 -2.55 3.47
C SER A 388 20.66 -2.33 4.77
N ALA A 389 20.03 -2.53 5.92
CA ALA A 389 20.65 -2.47 7.25
C ALA A 389 21.04 -3.85 7.79
N GLY A 390 20.62 -4.92 7.12
CA GLY A 390 21.02 -6.29 7.41
C GLY A 390 22.48 -6.53 7.05
N SER A 391 22.98 -7.70 7.42
CA SER A 391 24.34 -8.10 7.05
C SER A 391 24.52 -8.11 5.52
N GLU A 392 25.75 -7.93 5.04
CA GLU A 392 26.06 -8.12 3.61
C GLU A 392 25.52 -9.45 3.07
N MET A 393 25.49 -10.48 3.91
CA MET A 393 24.91 -11.78 3.58
C MET A 393 23.41 -11.71 3.25
N THR A 394 22.63 -10.86 3.95
CA THR A 394 21.19 -10.68 3.67
C THR A 394 20.97 -10.06 2.29
N ARG A 395 21.77 -9.03 1.93
CA ARG A 395 21.72 -8.41 0.60
C ARG A 395 22.12 -9.41 -0.49
N GLN A 396 23.20 -10.14 -0.24
CA GLN A 396 23.71 -11.13 -1.17
C GLN A 396 22.69 -12.26 -1.38
N ARG A 397 22.04 -12.73 -0.31
CA ARG A 397 21.00 -13.75 -0.38
C ARG A 397 19.79 -13.30 -1.19
N LEU A 398 19.33 -12.05 -1.02
CA LEU A 398 18.25 -11.50 -1.84
C LEU A 398 18.62 -11.47 -3.33
N LYS A 399 19.84 -11.05 -3.67
CA LYS A 399 20.34 -11.05 -5.05
C LYS A 399 20.41 -12.46 -5.63
N GLU A 400 20.84 -13.45 -4.86
CA GLU A 400 20.89 -14.86 -5.27
C GLU A 400 19.49 -15.40 -5.56
N VAL A 401 18.55 -15.20 -4.64
CA VAL A 401 17.15 -15.63 -4.84
C VAL A 401 16.53 -14.94 -6.05
N ALA A 402 16.77 -13.64 -6.22
CA ALA A 402 16.31 -12.90 -7.39
C ALA A 402 16.89 -13.45 -8.70
N ALA A 403 18.18 -13.79 -8.72
CA ALA A 403 18.84 -14.39 -9.87
C ALA A 403 18.30 -15.79 -10.18
N LEU A 404 18.04 -16.61 -9.16
CA LEU A 404 17.46 -17.95 -9.30
C LEU A 404 16.02 -17.89 -9.85
N ASN A 405 15.25 -16.91 -9.39
CA ASN A 405 13.86 -16.74 -9.80
C ASN A 405 13.72 -15.99 -11.14
N ALA A 406 14.83 -15.55 -11.76
CA ALA A 406 14.83 -14.70 -12.96
C ALA A 406 13.97 -15.18 -14.12
N LYS A 407 13.82 -16.49 -14.24
CA LYS A 407 13.05 -17.16 -15.30
C LYS A 407 11.91 -18.02 -14.76
N VAL A 408 11.65 -17.95 -13.46
CA VAL A 408 10.59 -18.70 -12.79
C VAL A 408 9.37 -17.78 -12.71
N PRO A 409 8.22 -18.17 -13.26
CA PRO A 409 7.00 -17.38 -13.13
C PRO A 409 6.62 -17.20 -11.66
N ARG A 410 6.41 -15.94 -11.24
CA ARG A 410 5.87 -15.65 -9.92
C ARG A 410 4.35 -15.69 -10.00
N ARG A 411 3.78 -16.87 -9.70
CA ARG A 411 2.33 -17.11 -9.72
C ARG A 411 1.74 -16.95 -8.34
N PHE A 412 0.54 -16.36 -8.27
CA PHE A 412 -0.22 -16.27 -7.04
C PHE A 412 -1.69 -15.92 -7.30
N ILE A 413 -2.54 -16.22 -6.32
CA ILE A 413 -3.84 -15.56 -6.19
C ILE A 413 -3.67 -14.32 -5.34
N ARG A 414 -4.29 -13.21 -5.77
CA ARG A 414 -4.54 -12.04 -4.93
C ARG A 414 -6.01 -11.94 -4.60
N THR A 415 -6.32 -11.65 -3.34
CA THR A 415 -7.67 -11.25 -2.93
C THR A 415 -7.68 -9.86 -2.33
N TRP A 416 -8.69 -9.07 -2.68
CA TRP A 416 -9.06 -7.84 -1.99
C TRP A 416 -10.35 -8.06 -1.23
N VAL A 417 -10.32 -7.93 0.10
CA VAL A 417 -11.49 -8.10 0.96
C VAL A 417 -12.07 -6.72 1.27
N ARG A 418 -13.12 -6.34 0.54
CA ARG A 418 -13.78 -5.04 0.58
C ARG A 418 -14.98 -5.00 1.52
N VAL A 419 -15.21 -3.83 2.11
CA VAL A 419 -16.46 -3.52 2.80
C VAL A 419 -17.38 -2.71 1.89
N LEU A 420 -18.59 -3.21 1.69
CA LEU A 420 -19.58 -2.63 0.81
C LEU A 420 -20.89 -2.39 1.57
N PRO A 421 -21.44 -1.16 1.59
CA PRO A 421 -22.79 -0.95 2.08
C PRO A 421 -23.76 -1.85 1.32
N SER A 422 -24.69 -2.47 2.05
CA SER A 422 -25.78 -3.28 1.48
C SER A 422 -26.59 -2.53 0.42
N THR A 423 -26.65 -1.21 0.56
CA THR A 423 -27.39 -0.29 -0.31
C THR A 423 -26.60 0.19 -1.53
N SER A 424 -25.32 -0.18 -1.66
CA SER A 424 -24.44 0.26 -2.76
C SER A 424 -24.94 -0.22 -4.13
N ALA A 425 -24.66 0.57 -5.16
CA ALA A 425 -25.04 0.23 -6.54
C ALA A 425 -24.41 -1.09 -7.00
N GLU A 426 -23.20 -1.39 -6.56
CA GLU A 426 -22.50 -2.64 -6.83
C GLU A 426 -23.27 -3.85 -6.25
N VAL A 427 -23.62 -3.81 -4.97
CA VAL A 427 -24.36 -4.91 -4.32
C VAL A 427 -25.74 -5.08 -4.98
N LYS A 428 -26.46 -3.99 -5.24
CA LYS A 428 -27.76 -4.04 -5.93
C LYS A 428 -27.66 -4.59 -7.35
N GLY A 429 -26.61 -4.21 -8.09
CA GLY A 429 -26.37 -4.63 -9.47
C GLY A 429 -25.86 -6.07 -9.60
N SER A 430 -25.27 -6.62 -8.53
CA SER A 430 -24.74 -7.99 -8.53
C SER A 430 -25.81 -9.08 -8.58
N GLY A 431 -27.07 -8.75 -8.24
CA GLY A 431 -28.15 -9.72 -8.05
C GLY A 431 -28.18 -10.35 -6.65
N PHE A 432 -27.35 -9.88 -5.72
CA PHE A 432 -27.38 -10.29 -4.31
C PHE A 432 -28.71 -9.92 -3.66
N LYS A 433 -29.36 -10.89 -3.01
CA LYS A 433 -30.65 -10.69 -2.32
C LYS A 433 -30.45 -10.84 -0.80
N PHE A 434 -30.94 -9.85 -0.06
CA PHE A 434 -30.85 -9.80 1.40
C PHE A 434 -31.85 -10.68 2.12
#